data_AF-A0A0R3GWC2-F1
#
_entry.id   AF-A0A0R3GWC2-F1
#
_cell.length_a   1.000
_cell.length_b   1.000
_cell.length_c   1.000
_cell.angle_alpha   90.00
_cell.angle_beta   90.00
_cell.angle_gamma   90.00
#
_symmetry.space_group_name_H-M   'P 1'
#
loop_
_entity.id
_entity.type
_entity.pdbx_description
1 polymer ?
#
loop_
_entity_poly.entity_id
_entity_poly.type
_entity_poly.pdbx_seq_one_letter_code
_entity_poly.pdbx_strand_id
1 'polypeptide(L)'
;MTAPRKSAPRKATPADAAKPDPKRSAQARKAEAEDGFVTVEQCGVKFRIGLGEDMPFEVFEEMSTRPEPQTEGEQREYNRAITKALLGPDQWEAFRAARPSIRDYNELSDNITALLGN
;
A
#
# COMPACT_ATOMS: atom_id res chain seq x y z
N MET A 1 -4.77 66.74 11.34
CA MET A 1 -3.58 66.14 11.98
C MET A 1 -3.92 64.72 12.43
N THR A 2 -3.54 63.69 11.66
CA THR A 2 -3.46 62.30 12.16
C THR A 2 -2.52 61.49 11.26
N ALA A 3 -1.42 60.98 11.83
CA ALA A 3 -0.30 60.35 11.15
C ALA A 3 -0.58 58.88 10.74
N PRO A 4 0.06 58.35 9.67
CA PRO A 4 -0.06 56.96 9.27
C PRO A 4 0.74 56.02 10.20
N ARG A 5 0.10 54.95 10.70
CA ARG A 5 0.76 53.94 11.53
C ARG A 5 1.63 52.99 10.69
N LYS A 6 2.93 53.02 11.01
CA LYS A 6 4.05 52.15 10.62
C LYS A 6 3.67 50.66 10.51
N SER A 7 3.95 50.06 9.35
CA SER A 7 4.04 48.61 9.18
C SER A 7 5.28 48.06 9.87
N ALA A 8 5.14 47.02 10.69
CA ALA A 8 6.24 46.28 11.29
C ALA A 8 6.87 45.30 10.27
N PRO A 9 8.19 45.07 10.29
CA PRO A 9 8.86 44.17 9.34
C PRO A 9 8.53 42.71 9.65
N ARG A 10 8.05 41.96 8.65
CA ARG A 10 7.94 40.50 8.74
C ARG A 10 9.35 39.92 8.80
N LYS A 11 9.66 39.20 9.88
CA LYS A 11 10.87 38.38 10.03
C LYS A 11 11.07 37.54 8.77
N ALA A 12 12.22 37.71 8.12
CA ALA A 12 12.69 36.89 7.02
C ALA A 12 12.87 35.44 7.51
N THR A 13 12.07 34.52 6.96
CA THR A 13 12.32 33.09 7.07
C THR A 13 13.56 32.77 6.22
N PRO A 14 14.55 32.01 6.72
CA PRO A 14 15.70 31.60 5.92
C PRO A 14 15.24 30.81 4.70
N ALA A 15 15.79 31.15 3.54
CA ALA A 15 15.50 30.56 2.23
C ALA A 15 16.05 29.13 2.05
N ASP A 16 16.25 28.40 3.15
CA ASP A 16 16.85 27.06 3.17
C ASP A 16 16.06 26.15 4.12
N ALA A 17 14.82 25.90 3.75
CA ALA A 17 14.10 24.72 4.18
C ALA A 17 13.63 24.06 2.89
N ALA A 18 14.31 22.99 2.49
CA ALA A 18 13.87 22.15 1.38
C ALA A 18 12.40 21.79 1.63
N LYS A 19 11.50 22.41 0.85
CA LYS A 19 10.09 22.03 0.85
C LYS A 19 10.06 20.53 0.53
N PRO A 20 9.40 19.68 1.34
CA PRO A 20 9.21 18.29 0.94
C PRO A 20 8.46 18.32 -0.40
N ASP A 21 9.16 17.90 -1.45
CA ASP A 21 8.65 17.99 -2.81
C ASP A 21 7.50 16.97 -2.95
N PRO A 22 6.25 17.41 -3.11
CA PRO A 22 5.12 16.49 -3.20
C PRO A 22 5.21 15.60 -4.44
N LYS A 23 6.06 15.94 -5.43
CA LYS A 23 6.28 15.10 -6.61
C LYS A 23 7.15 13.88 -6.29
N ARG A 24 8.02 13.93 -5.28
CA ARG A 24 8.87 12.78 -4.95
C ARG A 24 8.08 11.65 -4.27
N SER A 25 7.03 12.00 -3.51
CA SER A 25 6.10 11.02 -2.94
C SER A 25 5.13 10.44 -3.98
N ALA A 26 4.74 11.23 -4.98
CA ALA A 26 3.90 10.75 -6.08
C ALA A 26 4.70 9.90 -7.09
N GLN A 27 5.98 10.19 -7.31
CA GLN A 27 6.81 9.43 -8.24
C GLN A 27 7.21 8.05 -7.68
N ALA A 28 7.35 7.92 -6.35
CA ALA A 28 7.45 6.60 -5.70
C ALA A 28 6.16 5.77 -5.88
N ARG A 29 4.98 6.42 -5.81
CA ARG A 29 3.68 5.75 -6.05
C ARG A 29 3.34 5.49 -7.52
N LYS A 30 3.96 6.21 -8.46
CA LYS A 30 3.70 6.07 -9.91
C LYS A 30 4.66 5.12 -10.62
N ALA A 31 5.79 4.78 -10.00
CA ALA A 31 6.74 3.82 -10.55
C ALA A 31 6.37 2.36 -10.26
N GLU A 32 5.32 2.10 -9.48
CA GLU A 32 5.00 0.74 -9.05
C GLU A 32 3.96 0.05 -9.91
N ALA A 33 3.27 0.73 -10.83
CA ALA A 33 2.30 0.12 -11.76
C ALA A 33 2.78 0.25 -13.21
N GLU A 34 3.96 -0.26 -13.53
CA GLU A 34 4.30 -0.62 -14.91
C GLU A 34 3.84 -2.07 -15.11
N ASP A 35 3.05 -2.32 -16.17
CA ASP A 35 2.81 -3.67 -16.70
C ASP A 35 1.98 -4.62 -15.81
N GLY A 36 0.90 -4.15 -15.18
CA GLY A 36 -0.03 -5.06 -14.46
C GLY A 36 0.52 -5.63 -13.15
N PHE A 37 1.70 -5.22 -12.71
CA PHE A 37 2.24 -5.56 -11.39
C PHE A 37 2.27 -4.33 -10.49
N VAL A 38 2.10 -4.53 -9.19
CA VAL A 38 2.32 -3.54 -8.14
C VAL A 38 3.37 -4.06 -7.18
N THR A 39 4.33 -3.21 -6.85
CA THR A 39 5.27 -3.50 -5.76
C THR A 39 4.71 -2.97 -4.44
N VAL A 40 4.78 -3.76 -3.37
CA VAL A 40 4.39 -3.36 -2.02
C VAL A 40 5.52 -3.77 -1.08
N GLU A 41 6.06 -2.85 -0.29
CA GLU A 41 7.04 -3.19 0.75
C GLU A 41 6.34 -3.34 2.09
N GLN A 42 6.48 -4.50 2.76
CA GLN A 42 5.99 -4.71 4.12
C GLN A 42 6.94 -5.59 4.95
N CYS A 43 7.16 -5.21 6.21
CA CYS A 43 8.14 -5.84 7.11
C CYS A 43 9.56 -5.99 6.51
N GLY A 44 9.98 -5.06 5.67
CA GLY A 44 11.28 -5.13 4.97
C GLY A 44 11.34 -6.15 3.84
N VAL A 45 10.20 -6.74 3.46
CA VAL A 45 10.04 -7.63 2.30
C VAL A 45 9.34 -6.86 1.20
N LYS A 46 9.89 -6.91 -0.01
CA LYS A 46 9.26 -6.34 -1.20
C LYS A 46 8.44 -7.41 -1.91
N PHE A 47 7.15 -7.16 -2.02
CA PHE A 47 6.18 -7.99 -2.70
C PHE A 47 5.95 -7.47 -4.11
N ARG A 48 6.03 -8.33 -5.11
CA ARG A 48 5.54 -8.07 -6.46
C ARG A 48 4.19 -8.77 -6.60
N ILE A 49 3.14 -7.99 -6.72
CA ILE A 49 1.75 -8.43 -6.79
C ILE A 49 1.26 -8.24 -8.22
N GLY A 50 0.80 -9.30 -8.87
CA GLY A 50 0.11 -9.19 -10.16
C GLY A 50 -1.34 -8.75 -9.98
N LEU A 51 -1.81 -7.81 -10.79
CA LEU A 51 -3.16 -7.27 -10.83
C LEU A 51 -3.75 -7.43 -12.24
N GLY A 52 -5.09 -7.46 -12.33
CA GLY A 52 -5.78 -7.60 -13.60
C GLY A 52 -5.43 -8.91 -14.33
N GLU A 53 -4.91 -8.81 -15.55
CA GLU A 53 -4.55 -9.96 -16.40
C GLU A 53 -3.28 -10.68 -15.93
N ASP A 54 -2.42 -10.02 -15.15
CA ASP A 54 -1.20 -10.61 -14.56
C ASP A 54 -1.46 -11.20 -13.15
N MET A 55 -2.71 -11.19 -12.69
CA MET A 55 -3.09 -11.84 -11.44
C MET A 55 -2.88 -13.36 -11.52
N PRO A 56 -2.28 -14.00 -10.51
CA PRO A 56 -2.12 -15.45 -10.49
C PRO A 56 -3.49 -16.15 -10.58
N PHE A 57 -3.60 -17.15 -11.44
CA PHE A 57 -4.86 -17.90 -11.65
C PHE A 57 -5.38 -18.53 -10.35
N GLU A 58 -4.49 -18.93 -9.44
CA GLU A 58 -4.85 -19.45 -8.10
C GLU A 58 -5.69 -18.45 -7.29
N VAL A 59 -5.48 -17.14 -7.47
CA VAL A 59 -6.29 -16.10 -6.83
C VAL A 59 -7.72 -16.13 -7.38
N PHE A 60 -7.87 -16.23 -8.71
CA PHE A 60 -9.17 -16.33 -9.36
C PHE A 60 -9.90 -17.61 -8.94
N GLU A 61 -9.19 -18.73 -8.80
CA GLU A 61 -9.75 -19.99 -8.29
C GLU A 61 -10.23 -19.83 -6.85
N GLU A 62 -9.44 -19.24 -5.96
CA GLU A 62 -9.84 -19.01 -4.56
C GLU A 62 -11.04 -18.06 -4.45
N MET A 63 -11.10 -17.00 -5.27
CA MET A 63 -12.26 -16.09 -5.30
C MET A 63 -13.51 -16.76 -5.86
N SER A 64 -13.39 -17.61 -6.88
CA SER A 64 -14.53 -18.22 -7.56
C SER A 64 -15.08 -19.45 -6.86
N THR A 65 -14.22 -20.20 -6.15
CA THR A 65 -14.59 -21.46 -5.51
C THR A 65 -15.11 -21.27 -4.09
N ARG A 66 -14.67 -20.20 -3.41
CA ARG A 66 -15.09 -19.94 -2.03
C ARG A 66 -16.42 -19.18 -2.00
N PRO A 67 -17.33 -19.54 -1.08
CA PRO A 67 -18.52 -18.75 -0.85
C PRO A 67 -18.15 -17.35 -0.34
N GLU A 68 -18.98 -16.36 -0.69
CA GLU A 68 -18.83 -15.01 -0.17
C GLU A 68 -18.93 -15.04 1.37
N PRO A 69 -17.94 -14.47 2.09
CA PRO A 69 -17.89 -14.54 3.54
C PRO A 69 -19.08 -13.83 4.18
N GLN A 70 -19.73 -14.48 5.15
CA GLN A 70 -20.92 -13.95 5.84
C GLN A 70 -20.60 -13.33 7.19
N THR A 71 -19.43 -13.67 7.76
CA THR A 71 -18.96 -13.17 9.05
C THR A 71 -17.56 -12.59 8.96
N GLU A 72 -17.18 -11.74 9.92
CA GLU A 72 -15.82 -11.18 9.99
C GLU A 72 -14.73 -12.27 10.10
N GLY A 73 -15.03 -13.40 10.74
CA GLY A 73 -14.11 -14.54 10.84
C GLY A 73 -13.83 -15.14 9.47
N GLU A 74 -14.89 -15.44 8.72
CA GLU A 74 -14.80 -15.96 7.36
C GLU A 74 -14.15 -14.95 6.41
N GLN A 75 -14.44 -13.65 6.57
CA GLN A 75 -13.79 -12.59 5.78
C GLN A 75 -12.28 -12.58 6.01
N ARG A 76 -11.81 -12.75 7.24
CA ARG A 76 -10.37 -12.83 7.53
C ARG A 76 -9.73 -14.06 6.91
N GLU A 77 -10.40 -15.20 6.94
CA GLU A 77 -9.92 -16.43 6.31
C GLU A 77 -9.89 -16.32 4.79
N TYR A 78 -10.93 -15.73 4.20
CA TYR A 78 -11.01 -15.41 2.77
C TYR A 78 -9.87 -14.47 2.36
N ASN A 79 -9.72 -13.32 3.04
CA ASN A 79 -8.64 -12.37 2.75
C ASN A 79 -7.25 -13.01 2.89
N ARG A 80 -7.08 -13.93 3.84
CA ARG A 80 -5.83 -14.67 4.01
C ARG A 80 -5.54 -15.64 2.89
N ALA A 81 -6.56 -16.34 2.40
CA ALA A 81 -6.46 -17.20 1.24
C ALA A 81 -6.06 -16.41 0.00
N ILE A 82 -6.78 -15.32 -0.29
CA ILE A 82 -6.47 -14.42 -1.41
C ILE A 82 -5.07 -13.85 -1.31
N THR A 83 -4.67 -13.33 -0.14
CA THR A 83 -3.33 -12.77 0.08
C THR A 83 -2.24 -13.82 -0.15
N LYS A 84 -2.44 -15.07 0.29
CA LYS A 84 -1.48 -16.15 0.06
C LYS A 84 -1.34 -16.49 -1.41
N ALA A 85 -2.46 -16.67 -2.11
CA ALA A 85 -2.47 -17.01 -3.53
C ALA A 85 -1.82 -15.88 -4.37
N LEU A 86 -2.06 -14.62 -4.00
CA LEU A 86 -1.54 -13.45 -4.70
C LEU A 86 -0.02 -13.29 -4.55
N LEU A 87 0.49 -13.58 -3.35
CA LEU A 87 1.92 -13.53 -3.07
C LEU A 87 2.66 -14.77 -3.61
N GLY A 88 1.97 -15.90 -3.66
CA GLY A 88 2.57 -17.19 -3.96
C GLY A 88 3.46 -17.72 -2.82
N PRO A 89 3.96 -18.96 -2.94
CA PRO A 89 4.71 -19.62 -1.88
C PRO A 89 5.99 -18.87 -1.50
N ASP A 90 6.81 -18.45 -2.48
CA ASP A 90 8.09 -17.79 -2.23
C ASP A 90 7.95 -16.49 -1.43
N GLN A 91 7.05 -15.60 -1.86
CA GLN A 91 6.88 -14.31 -1.19
C GLN A 91 6.15 -14.46 0.15
N TRP A 92 5.21 -15.41 0.26
CA TRP A 92 4.56 -15.72 1.53
C TRP A 92 5.55 -16.29 2.56
N GLU A 93 6.48 -17.15 2.13
CA GLU A 93 7.55 -17.65 2.97
C GLU A 93 8.52 -16.55 3.38
N ALA A 94 8.88 -15.64 2.48
CA ALA A 94 9.69 -14.46 2.80
C ALA A 94 8.99 -13.56 3.84
N PHE A 95 7.68 -13.32 3.67
CA PHE A 95 6.88 -12.59 4.66
C PHE A 95 6.92 -13.27 6.01
N ARG A 96 6.67 -14.59 6.07
CA ARG A 96 6.74 -15.36 7.32
C ARG A 96 8.12 -15.34 7.96
N ALA A 97 9.19 -15.43 7.16
CA ALA A 97 10.57 -15.41 7.63
C ALA A 97 10.92 -14.07 8.31
N ALA A 98 10.31 -12.97 7.85
CA ALA A 98 10.41 -11.65 8.47
C ALA A 98 9.68 -11.54 9.83
N ARG A 99 8.99 -12.61 10.28
CA ARG A 99 8.23 -12.69 11.55
C ARG A 99 7.26 -11.50 11.73
N PRO A 100 6.29 -11.35 10.81
CA PRO A 100 5.38 -10.23 10.81
C PRO A 100 4.40 -10.37 11.97
N SER A 101 3.97 -9.25 12.53
CA SER A 101 2.89 -9.24 13.51
C SER A 101 1.53 -9.39 12.83
N ILE A 102 0.48 -9.67 13.60
CA ILE A 102 -0.91 -9.65 13.10
C ILE A 102 -1.25 -8.29 12.50
N ARG A 103 -0.71 -7.21 13.08
CA ARG A 103 -0.90 -5.85 12.58
C ARG A 103 -0.27 -5.70 11.19
N ASP A 104 0.96 -6.16 11.00
CA ASP A 104 1.65 -6.07 9.71
C ASP A 104 0.91 -6.85 8.61
N TYR A 105 0.38 -8.02 8.97
CA TYR A 105 -0.46 -8.80 8.07
C TYR A 105 -1.76 -8.07 7.72
N ASN A 106 -2.43 -7.44 8.68
CA ASN A 106 -3.62 -6.65 8.40
C ASN A 106 -3.32 -5.45 7.49
N GLU A 107 -2.19 -4.75 7.72
CA GLU A 107 -1.75 -3.65 6.86
C GLU A 107 -1.44 -4.14 5.44
N LEU A 108 -0.79 -5.30 5.29
CA LEU A 108 -0.55 -5.92 3.99
C LEU A 108 -1.86 -6.31 3.29
N SER A 109 -2.77 -6.97 4.01
CA SER A 109 -4.06 -7.42 3.49
C SER A 109 -4.95 -6.24 3.07
N ASP A 110 -4.93 -5.13 3.83
CA ASP A 110 -5.66 -3.92 3.49
C ASP A 110 -5.11 -3.26 2.23
N ASN A 111 -3.78 -3.12 2.12
CA ASN A 111 -3.12 -2.61 0.92
C ASN A 111 -3.45 -3.47 -0.31
N ILE A 112 -3.40 -4.79 -0.20
CA ILE A 112 -3.77 -5.71 -1.29
C ILE A 112 -5.24 -5.55 -1.67
N THR A 113 -6.15 -5.47 -0.69
CA THR A 113 -7.59 -5.30 -0.96
C THR A 113 -7.86 -3.98 -1.66
N ALA A 114 -7.19 -2.90 -1.23
CA ALA A 114 -7.29 -1.60 -1.87
C ALA A 114 -6.77 -1.60 -3.31
N LEU A 115 -5.75 -2.41 -3.62
CA LEU A 115 -5.21 -2.58 -4.98
C LEU A 115 -6.15 -3.39 -5.89
N LEU A 116 -6.88 -4.37 -5.35
CA LEU A 116 -7.82 -5.20 -6.11
C LEU A 116 -9.17 -4.51 -6.32
N GLY A 117 -9.56 -3.62 -5.42
CA GLY A 117 -10.86 -2.92 -5.43
C GLY A 117 -10.90 -1.62 -6.23
N ASN A 118 -9.84 -1.27 -6.97
CA ASN A 118 -9.74 -0.01 -7.71
C ASN A 118 -9.48 -0.21 -9.21
#